data_AF-A0AA47N088-F1
#
_entry.id   AF-A0AA47N088-F1
#
_cell.length_a   1.000
_cell.length_b   1.000
_cell.length_c   1.000
_cell.angle_alpha   90.00
_cell.angle_beta   90.00
_cell.angle_gamma   90.00
#
_symmetry.space_group_name_H-M   'P 1'
#
loop_
_entity.id
_entity.type
_entity.pdbx_description
1 polymer ?
#
loop_
_entity_poly.entity_id
_entity_poly.type
_entity_poly.pdbx_seq_one_letter_code
_entity_poly.pdbx_strand_id
1 'polypeptide(L)'
;MADVTFFSHHQYATVLQQNTSFQACGFVVLNSSSSSSSGMEKKVEMDNLELRIQELERSIYGERRNKGGKVVKCTESLSRIQAALANTANKRERVKILHKKIEDLLKYLDPQFTDHITVPDAMKLEFILAEEDFLLSQAALLQQVNSLQPLLDSNYIRDVPEHATKLQRLSQLHIKQQDQTDAQSLEVKRLFEEYNKMMFLLSKQFTQWDETLRKLEESKGIRPVE
;
A
#
# COMPACT_ATOMS: atom_id res chain seq x y z
N MET A 1 0.96 -41.93 -21.93
CA MET A 1 -0.14 -41.68 -20.97
C MET A 1 0.44 -41.37 -19.57
N ALA A 2 1.50 -40.56 -19.51
CA ALA A 2 2.25 -40.27 -18.27
C ALA A 2 2.42 -38.76 -17.99
N ASP A 3 2.00 -37.89 -18.92
CA ASP A 3 2.32 -36.45 -18.84
C ASP A 3 1.26 -35.57 -18.16
N VAL A 4 0.04 -36.06 -17.96
CA VAL A 4 -1.07 -35.23 -17.45
C VAL A 4 -1.07 -35.13 -15.92
N THR A 5 -0.57 -36.15 -15.22
CA THR A 5 -0.49 -36.17 -13.75
C THR A 5 0.65 -35.32 -13.20
N PHE A 6 1.75 -35.14 -13.95
CA PHE A 6 2.89 -34.34 -13.52
C PHE A 6 2.61 -32.83 -13.60
N PHE A 7 1.79 -32.41 -14.58
CA PHE A 7 1.41 -31.00 -14.75
C PHE A 7 0.47 -30.51 -13.64
N SER A 8 -0.45 -31.37 -13.16
CA SER A 8 -1.41 -31.00 -12.12
C SER A 8 -0.72 -30.79 -10.76
N HIS A 9 0.17 -31.69 -10.35
CA HIS A 9 0.86 -31.57 -9.05
C HIS A 9 1.78 -30.35 -8.95
N HIS A 10 2.44 -29.97 -10.05
CA HIS A 10 3.31 -28.77 -10.05
C HIS A 10 2.48 -27.48 -9.92
N GLN A 11 1.28 -27.44 -10.49
CA GLN A 11 0.42 -26.25 -10.47
C GLN A 11 -0.23 -26.02 -9.11
N TYR A 12 -0.52 -27.08 -8.35
CA TYR A 12 -1.00 -27.00 -6.96
C TYR A 12 0.05 -26.45 -5.97
N ALA A 13 1.33 -26.78 -6.16
CA ALA A 13 2.40 -26.27 -5.30
C ALA A 13 2.63 -24.76 -5.46
N THR A 14 2.51 -24.24 -6.69
CA THR A 14 2.77 -22.82 -6.99
C THR A 14 1.68 -21.90 -6.42
N VAL A 15 0.42 -22.32 -6.38
CA VAL A 15 -0.71 -21.51 -5.88
C VAL A 15 -0.71 -21.39 -4.35
N LEU A 16 -0.34 -22.47 -3.62
CA LEU A 16 -0.21 -22.43 -2.16
C LEU A 16 0.99 -21.58 -1.70
N GLN A 17 2.07 -21.56 -2.48
CA GLN A 17 3.27 -20.77 -2.18
C GLN A 17 3.08 -19.28 -2.45
N GLN A 18 2.20 -18.89 -3.39
CA GLN A 18 1.85 -17.48 -3.63
C GLN A 18 0.85 -16.94 -2.60
N ASN A 19 -0.09 -17.75 -2.11
CA ASN A 19 -1.04 -17.32 -1.08
C ASN A 19 -0.39 -17.12 0.29
N THR A 20 0.62 -17.92 0.63
CA THR A 20 1.37 -17.77 1.89
C THR A 20 2.34 -16.58 1.86
N SER A 21 2.91 -16.24 0.70
CA SER A 21 3.78 -15.04 0.58
C SER A 21 2.98 -13.73 0.68
N PHE A 22 1.76 -13.68 0.14
CA PHE A 22 0.88 -12.51 0.24
C PHE A 22 0.40 -12.23 1.67
N GLN A 23 0.16 -13.27 2.47
CA GLN A 23 -0.26 -13.11 3.86
C GLN A 23 0.90 -12.79 4.81
N ALA A 24 2.11 -13.30 4.52
CA ALA A 24 3.31 -13.03 5.34
C ALA A 24 3.88 -11.61 5.12
N CYS A 25 3.78 -11.06 3.90
CA CYS A 25 4.27 -9.71 3.60
C CYS A 25 3.38 -8.60 4.21
N GLY A 26 2.07 -8.85 4.36
CA GLY A 26 1.12 -7.87 4.92
C GLY A 26 1.18 -7.70 6.44
N PHE A 27 1.70 -8.70 7.18
CA PHE A 27 1.63 -8.71 8.64
C PHE A 27 2.92 -8.23 9.34
N VAL A 28 4.07 -8.25 8.66
CA VAL A 28 5.37 -7.97 9.30
C VAL A 28 5.79 -6.50 9.22
N VAL A 29 5.20 -5.69 8.33
CA VAL A 29 5.67 -4.31 8.10
C VAL A 29 5.04 -3.26 9.05
N LEU A 30 3.94 -3.57 9.75
CA LEU A 30 3.16 -2.51 10.43
C LEU A 30 3.31 -2.40 11.96
N ASN A 31 4.13 -3.22 12.63
CA ASN A 31 4.11 -3.23 14.11
C ASN A 31 5.45 -3.03 14.85
N SER A 32 6.52 -2.67 14.15
CA SER A 32 7.84 -2.47 14.77
C SER A 32 8.34 -1.02 14.77
N SER A 33 7.59 -0.07 14.22
CA SER A 33 8.04 1.33 14.03
C SER A 33 7.26 2.38 14.81
N SER A 34 6.14 2.03 15.43
CA SER A 34 5.20 3.02 16.00
C SER A 34 5.55 3.46 17.44
N SER A 35 6.36 2.69 18.17
CA SER A 35 6.67 2.96 19.59
C SER A 35 7.96 3.75 19.81
N SER A 36 8.92 3.70 18.88
CA SER A 36 10.18 4.48 18.94
C SER A 36 10.05 5.88 18.34
N SER A 37 9.10 6.10 17.42
CA SER A 37 8.90 7.41 16.79
C SER A 37 8.31 8.45 17.75
N SER A 38 7.31 8.08 18.57
CA SER A 38 6.66 9.03 19.50
C SER A 38 7.58 9.55 20.60
N GLY A 39 8.52 8.73 21.09
CA GLY A 39 9.46 9.13 22.13
C GLY A 39 10.55 10.08 21.64
N MET A 40 10.99 9.90 20.39
CA MET A 40 12.00 10.75 19.75
C MET A 40 11.40 12.10 19.32
N GLU A 41 10.16 12.08 18.82
CA GLU A 41 9.41 13.29 18.42
C GLU A 41 9.13 14.21 19.62
N LYS A 42 8.66 13.65 20.75
CA LYS A 42 8.48 14.42 22.00
C LYS A 42 9.77 15.00 22.56
N LYS A 43 10.90 14.31 22.38
CA LYS A 43 12.20 14.80 22.84
C LYS A 43 12.67 15.98 21.99
N VAL A 44 12.50 15.90 20.66
CA VAL A 44 12.82 17.01 19.74
C VAL A 44 11.93 18.23 20.03
N GLU A 45 10.65 18.03 20.31
CA GLU A 45 9.75 19.10 20.73
C GLU A 45 10.21 19.75 22.04
N MET A 46 10.58 18.95 23.03
CA MET A 46 11.10 19.45 24.32
C MET A 46 12.41 20.22 24.15
N ASP A 47 13.35 19.70 23.35
CA ASP A 47 14.63 20.34 23.10
C ASP A 47 14.44 21.66 22.33
N ASN A 48 13.47 21.74 21.41
CA ASN A 48 13.11 22.97 20.70
C ASN A 48 12.50 24.02 21.65
N LEU A 49 11.61 23.59 22.54
CA LEU A 49 11.02 24.43 23.57
C LEU A 49 12.09 24.97 24.53
N GLU A 50 13.03 24.14 24.96
CA GLU A 50 14.14 24.53 25.82
C GLU A 50 15.05 25.55 25.15
N LEU A 51 15.42 25.34 23.88
CA LEU A 51 16.22 26.30 23.11
C LEU A 51 15.52 27.66 22.97
N ARG A 52 14.21 27.63 22.69
CA ARG A 52 13.41 28.86 22.55
C ARG A 52 13.26 29.59 23.89
N ILE A 53 13.10 28.85 24.99
CA ILE A 53 13.08 29.44 26.35
C ILE A 53 14.44 30.06 26.66
N GLN A 54 15.54 29.38 26.36
CA GLN A 54 16.89 29.91 26.58
C GLN A 54 17.15 31.19 25.77
N GLU A 55 16.67 31.26 24.53
CA GLU A 55 16.75 32.50 23.73
C GLU A 55 15.91 33.64 24.33
N LEU A 56 14.70 33.34 24.82
CA LEU A 56 13.85 34.33 25.48
C LEU A 56 14.47 34.81 26.81
N GLU A 57 15.02 33.91 27.60
CA GLU A 57 15.73 34.24 28.84
C GLU A 57 16.96 35.11 28.54
N ARG A 58 17.75 34.76 27.53
CA ARG A 58 18.89 35.55 27.08
C ARG A 58 18.47 36.93 26.58
N SER A 59 17.34 37.04 25.86
CA SER A 59 16.84 38.32 25.36
C SER A 59 16.31 39.24 26.47
N ILE A 60 15.73 38.69 27.54
CA ILE A 60 15.14 39.47 28.64
C ILE A 60 16.18 39.83 29.69
N TYR A 61 17.05 38.88 30.06
CA TYR A 61 18.02 39.04 31.14
C TYR A 61 19.44 39.37 30.65
N GLY A 62 19.72 39.24 29.36
CA GLY A 62 21.04 39.46 28.75
C GLY A 62 22.06 38.36 29.10
N GLU A 63 23.23 38.40 28.46
CA GLU A 63 24.36 37.47 28.69
C GLU A 63 24.88 37.50 30.15
N ARG A 64 24.60 38.58 30.88
CA ARG A 64 24.84 38.69 32.32
C ARG A 64 23.54 38.43 33.07
N ARG A 65 23.32 37.18 33.50
CA ARG A 65 22.41 36.87 34.62
C ARG A 65 22.81 37.78 35.79
N ASN A 66 22.06 38.86 36.00
CA ASN A 66 22.29 39.79 37.10
C ASN A 66 22.25 39.00 38.41
N LYS A 67 23.41 38.77 39.03
CA LYS A 67 23.58 38.05 40.31
C LYS A 67 23.03 38.80 41.52
N GLY A 68 22.22 39.84 41.32
CA GLY A 68 21.46 40.51 42.36
C GLY A 68 19.98 40.37 42.02
N GLY A 69 19.24 39.61 42.84
CA GLY A 69 17.84 39.21 42.63
C GLY A 69 16.80 40.34 42.62
N LYS A 70 17.00 41.36 41.78
CA LYS A 70 15.96 42.32 41.42
C LYS A 70 15.37 41.89 40.08
N VAL A 71 14.16 41.34 40.14
CA VAL A 71 13.34 41.07 38.96
C VAL A 71 13.29 42.37 38.13
N VAL A 72 13.84 42.33 36.92
CA VAL A 72 13.80 43.49 36.04
C VAL A 72 12.33 43.70 35.67
N LYS A 73 11.71 44.75 36.20
CA LYS A 73 10.33 45.12 35.86
C LYS A 73 10.30 45.76 34.47
N CYS A 74 10.61 44.97 33.44
CA CYS A 74 10.67 45.41 32.05
C CYS A 74 9.37 46.08 31.63
N THR A 75 8.23 45.59 32.12
CA THR A 75 6.89 46.15 31.84
C THR A 75 6.69 47.56 32.40
N GLU A 76 7.14 47.84 33.62
CA GLU A 76 7.06 49.19 34.23
C GLU A 76 8.03 50.18 33.56
N SER A 77 9.21 49.71 33.14
CA SER A 77 10.17 50.54 32.41
C SER A 77 9.71 50.80 30.97
N LEU A 78 9.22 49.78 30.27
CA LEU A 78 8.67 49.89 28.92
C LEU A 78 7.43 50.79 28.89
N SER A 79 6.51 50.64 29.85
CA SER A 79 5.33 51.52 29.93
C SER A 79 5.70 52.97 30.21
N ARG A 80 6.72 53.24 31.05
CA ARG A 80 7.24 54.60 31.25
C ARG A 80 7.87 55.17 29.98
N ILE A 81 8.66 54.38 29.25
CA ILE A 81 9.26 54.79 27.98
C ILE A 81 8.17 55.05 26.94
N GLN A 82 7.18 54.16 26.83
CA GLN A 82 6.04 54.31 25.92
C GLN A 82 5.23 55.57 26.24
N ALA A 83 4.96 55.85 27.52
CA ALA A 83 4.27 57.07 27.92
C ALA A 83 5.09 58.33 27.61
N ALA A 84 6.41 58.31 27.84
CA ALA A 84 7.31 59.41 27.49
C ALA A 84 7.39 59.64 25.97
N LEU A 85 7.42 58.56 25.19
CA LEU A 85 7.45 58.57 23.74
C LEU A 85 6.11 59.10 23.17
N ALA A 86 4.98 58.61 23.68
CA ALA A 86 3.64 59.08 23.30
C ALA A 86 3.45 60.57 23.64
N ASN A 87 3.90 61.00 24.83
CA ASN A 87 3.86 62.41 25.22
C ASN A 87 4.74 63.28 24.31
N THR A 88 5.90 62.78 23.88
CA THR A 88 6.82 63.51 22.99
C THR A 88 6.29 63.56 21.56
N ALA A 89 5.71 62.46 21.07
CA ALA A 89 5.07 62.37 19.77
C ALA A 89 3.85 63.29 19.69
N ASN A 90 3.01 63.35 20.75
CA ASN A 90 1.82 64.19 20.76
C ASN A 90 2.12 65.69 20.95
N LYS A 91 3.22 66.06 21.61
CA LYS A 91 3.63 67.48 21.78
C LYS A 91 4.33 68.07 20.56
N ARG A 92 4.90 67.25 19.67
CA ARG A 92 5.62 67.70 18.46
C ARG A 92 5.02 67.06 17.21
N GLU A 93 4.25 67.83 16.45
CA GLU A 93 3.53 67.34 15.27
C GLU A 93 4.45 66.68 14.23
N ARG A 94 5.69 67.19 14.06
CA ARG A 94 6.71 66.56 13.18
C ARG A 94 7.10 65.15 13.63
N VAL A 95 7.20 64.90 14.94
CA VAL A 95 7.55 63.58 15.49
C VAL A 95 6.38 62.61 15.34
N LYS A 96 5.14 63.10 15.50
CA LYS A 96 3.92 62.33 15.25
C LYS A 96 3.81 61.85 13.80
N ILE A 97 4.09 62.74 12.84
CA ILE A 97 4.11 62.41 11.41
C ILE A 97 5.19 61.37 11.12
N LEU A 98 6.39 61.52 11.70
CA LEU A 98 7.46 60.54 11.53
C LEU A 98 7.10 59.17 12.12
N HIS A 99 6.48 59.10 13.30
CA HIS A 99 6.04 57.84 13.89
C HIS A 99 5.03 57.10 12.98
N LYS A 100 4.05 57.82 12.43
CA LYS A 100 3.11 57.25 11.46
C LYS A 100 3.80 56.80 10.17
N LYS A 101 4.74 57.60 9.66
CA LYS A 101 5.53 57.24 8.47
C LYS A 101 6.43 56.04 8.71
N ILE A 102 6.94 55.83 9.93
CA ILE A 102 7.74 54.64 10.26
C ILE A 102 6.88 53.37 10.16
N GLU A 103 5.64 53.40 10.67
CA GLU A 103 4.70 52.28 10.52
C GLU A 103 4.37 52.01 9.05
N ASP A 104 4.20 53.06 8.24
CA ASP A 104 3.96 52.89 6.80
C ASP A 104 5.23 52.41 6.05
N LEU A 105 6.42 52.91 6.40
CA LEU A 105 7.69 52.45 5.83
C LEU A 105 8.01 51.00 6.21
N LEU A 106 7.64 50.56 7.41
CA LEU A 106 7.74 49.16 7.83
C LEU A 106 6.92 48.24 6.93
N LYS A 107 5.76 48.68 6.41
CA LYS A 107 4.97 47.91 5.43
C LYS A 107 5.67 47.79 4.09
N TYR A 108 6.36 48.84 3.65
CA TYR A 108 7.13 48.84 2.40
C TYR A 108 8.47 48.10 2.51
N LEU A 109 8.96 47.85 3.73
CA LEU A 109 10.16 47.08 4.02
C LEU A 109 9.88 45.59 4.21
N ASP A 110 8.60 45.16 4.22
CA ASP A 110 8.25 43.75 4.23
C ASP A 110 8.60 43.12 2.87
N PRO A 111 9.49 42.11 2.82
CA PRO A 111 9.82 41.40 1.59
C PRO A 111 8.58 40.86 0.87
N GLN A 112 7.55 40.46 1.62
CA GLN A 112 6.31 39.94 1.05
C GLN A 112 5.51 41.02 0.29
N PHE A 113 5.70 42.31 0.60
CA PHE A 113 5.04 43.40 -0.10
C PHE A 113 5.76 43.79 -1.40
N THR A 114 7.09 43.63 -1.42
CA THR A 114 7.92 44.01 -2.58
C THR A 114 7.89 42.94 -3.68
N ASP A 115 7.81 41.66 -3.29
CA ASP A 115 7.77 40.52 -4.23
C ASP A 115 6.49 40.48 -5.09
N HIS A 116 5.40 41.11 -4.65
CA HIS A 116 4.12 41.10 -5.37
C HIS A 116 3.91 42.27 -6.33
N ILE A 117 4.73 43.34 -6.29
CA ILE A 117 4.36 44.61 -6.97
C ILE A 117 5.13 44.91 -8.25
N THR A 118 6.30 44.33 -8.51
CA THR A 118 7.04 44.73 -9.73
C THR A 118 7.78 43.59 -10.39
N VAL A 119 7.07 42.63 -10.97
CA VAL A 119 7.60 42.00 -12.19
C VAL A 119 7.17 42.90 -13.35
N PRO A 120 8.07 43.69 -13.95
CA PRO A 120 7.72 44.53 -15.10
C PRO A 120 7.18 43.66 -16.22
N ASP A 121 6.27 44.17 -17.05
CA ASP A 121 5.64 43.36 -18.10
C ASP A 121 6.63 42.81 -19.12
N ALA A 122 7.75 43.50 -19.35
CA ALA A 122 8.87 42.97 -20.14
C ALA A 122 9.50 41.72 -19.51
N MET A 123 9.63 41.67 -18.18
CA MET A 123 10.19 40.51 -17.47
C MET A 123 9.21 39.34 -17.45
N LYS A 124 7.91 39.59 -17.36
CA LYS A 124 6.88 38.55 -17.49
C LYS A 124 6.93 37.90 -18.88
N LEU A 125 7.12 38.71 -19.93
CA LEU A 125 7.25 38.20 -21.29
C LEU A 125 8.49 37.30 -21.43
N GLU A 126 9.65 37.76 -20.98
CA GLU A 126 10.88 36.96 -21.01
C GLU A 126 10.75 35.66 -20.20
N PHE A 127 10.06 35.69 -19.06
CA PHE A 127 9.79 34.50 -18.26
C PHE A 127 8.90 33.50 -19.00
N ILE A 128 7.82 33.97 -19.62
CA ILE A 128 6.91 33.11 -20.40
C ILE A 128 7.62 32.50 -21.60
N LEU A 129 8.46 33.27 -22.30
CA LEU A 129 9.22 32.78 -23.46
C LEU A 129 10.32 31.80 -23.03
N ALA A 130 11.01 32.07 -21.93
CA ALA A 130 12.01 31.16 -21.38
C ALA A 130 11.40 29.83 -20.89
N GLU A 131 10.17 29.86 -20.41
CA GLU A 131 9.43 28.67 -19.95
C GLU A 131 8.45 28.10 -20.99
N GLU A 132 8.47 28.58 -22.24
CA GLU A 132 7.50 28.18 -23.26
C GLU A 132 7.50 26.66 -23.49
N ASP A 133 8.69 26.07 -23.68
CA ASP A 133 8.85 24.63 -23.86
C ASP A 133 8.37 23.83 -22.64
N PHE A 134 8.62 24.36 -21.44
CA PHE A 134 8.17 23.75 -20.20
C PHE A 134 6.64 23.75 -20.12
N LEU A 135 6.01 24.90 -20.37
CA LEU A 135 4.54 25.04 -20.36
C LEU A 135 3.88 24.16 -21.42
N LEU A 136 4.43 24.09 -22.63
CA LEU A 136 3.93 23.23 -23.69
C LEU A 136 4.07 21.75 -23.33
N SER A 137 5.20 21.34 -22.76
CA SER A 137 5.40 19.95 -22.31
C SER A 137 4.42 19.57 -21.20
N GLN A 138 4.17 20.48 -20.25
CA GLN A 138 3.25 20.26 -19.15
C GLN A 138 1.80 20.20 -19.62
N ALA A 139 1.43 21.03 -20.60
CA ALA A 139 0.12 20.98 -21.25
C ALA A 139 -0.10 19.67 -22.01
N ALA A 140 0.90 19.18 -22.75
CA ALA A 140 0.83 17.89 -23.44
C ALA A 140 0.66 16.72 -22.46
N LEU A 141 1.41 16.72 -21.36
CA LEU A 141 1.26 15.73 -20.28
C LEU A 141 -0.12 15.80 -19.62
N LEU A 142 -0.63 17.00 -19.35
CA LEU A 142 -1.98 17.18 -18.80
C LEU A 142 -3.06 16.68 -19.75
N GLN A 143 -2.90 16.93 -21.06
CA GLN A 143 -3.83 16.42 -22.07
C GLN A 143 -3.78 14.89 -22.15
N GLN A 144 -2.60 14.28 -22.02
CA GLN A 144 -2.46 12.84 -21.94
C GLN A 144 -3.17 12.29 -20.70
N VAL A 145 -2.95 12.88 -19.53
CA VAL A 145 -3.62 12.47 -18.28
C VAL A 145 -5.14 12.59 -18.41
N ASN A 146 -5.64 13.69 -18.97
CA ASN A 146 -7.07 13.88 -19.22
C ASN A 146 -7.64 12.81 -20.17
N SER A 147 -6.89 12.40 -21.20
CA SER A 147 -7.32 11.33 -22.10
C SER A 147 -7.40 9.94 -21.43
N LEU A 148 -6.61 9.72 -20.38
CA LEU A 148 -6.53 8.45 -19.64
C LEU A 148 -7.53 8.38 -18.48
N GLN A 149 -8.05 9.52 -18.02
CA GLN A 149 -9.04 9.60 -16.95
C GLN A 149 -10.27 8.68 -17.16
N PRO A 150 -10.87 8.58 -18.37
CA PRO A 150 -12.02 7.69 -18.60
C PRO A 150 -11.71 6.19 -18.47
N LEU A 151 -10.44 5.78 -18.51
CA LEU A 151 -10.06 4.37 -18.35
C LEU A 151 -10.23 3.89 -16.91
N LEU A 152 -10.07 4.80 -15.93
CA LEU A 152 -10.28 4.52 -14.51
C LEU A 152 -11.75 4.23 -14.21
N ASP A 153 -12.65 4.90 -14.93
CA ASP A 153 -14.10 4.70 -14.83
C ASP A 153 -14.62 3.57 -15.73
N SER A 154 -13.72 2.83 -16.40
CA SER A 154 -14.15 1.77 -17.29
C SER A 154 -14.87 0.65 -16.51
N ASN A 155 -15.99 0.19 -17.06
CA ASN A 155 -16.78 -0.88 -16.45
C ASN A 155 -15.94 -2.15 -16.20
N TYR A 156 -14.89 -2.39 -16.99
CA TYR A 156 -13.98 -3.52 -16.81
C TYR A 156 -13.25 -3.52 -15.47
N ILE A 157 -12.90 -2.35 -14.92
CA ILE A 157 -12.26 -2.24 -13.60
C ILE A 157 -13.33 -2.30 -12.50
N ARG A 158 -14.49 -1.66 -12.73
CA ARG A 158 -15.59 -1.64 -11.77
C ARG A 158 -16.21 -3.02 -11.52
N ASP A 159 -16.30 -3.84 -12.57
CA ASP A 159 -16.98 -5.14 -12.53
C ASP A 159 -16.03 -6.29 -12.11
N VAL A 160 -14.74 -6.00 -11.86
CA VAL A 160 -13.75 -6.99 -11.37
C VAL A 160 -14.22 -7.72 -10.10
N PRO A 161 -14.78 -7.06 -9.06
CA PRO A 161 -15.26 -7.76 -7.87
C PRO A 161 -16.37 -8.76 -8.19
N GLU A 162 -17.28 -8.42 -9.11
CA GLU A 162 -18.34 -9.33 -9.54
C GLU A 162 -17.76 -10.55 -10.26
N HIS A 163 -16.83 -10.35 -11.19
CA HIS A 163 -16.15 -11.44 -11.87
C HIS A 163 -15.33 -12.32 -10.92
N ALA A 164 -14.67 -11.72 -9.92
CA ALA A 164 -13.92 -12.45 -8.89
C ALA A 164 -14.84 -13.38 -8.08
N THR A 165 -16.04 -12.93 -7.71
CA THR A 165 -17.01 -13.80 -6.99
C THR A 165 -17.50 -14.96 -7.86
N LYS A 166 -17.79 -14.70 -9.15
CA LYS A 166 -18.18 -15.76 -10.11
C LYS A 166 -17.05 -16.78 -10.31
N LEU A 167 -15.81 -16.30 -10.42
CA LEU A 167 -14.63 -17.15 -10.56
C LEU A 167 -14.38 -18.00 -9.29
N GLN A 168 -14.54 -17.41 -8.10
CA GLN A 168 -14.43 -18.14 -6.84
C GLN A 168 -15.47 -19.27 -6.76
N ARG A 169 -16.71 -19.00 -7.17
CA ARG A 169 -17.77 -20.02 -7.22
C ARG A 169 -17.45 -21.13 -8.24
N LEU A 170 -16.95 -20.76 -9.42
CA LEU A 170 -16.53 -21.73 -10.43
C LEU A 170 -15.35 -22.59 -9.94
N SER A 171 -14.39 -21.99 -9.24
CA SER A 171 -13.27 -22.72 -8.65
C SER A 171 -13.74 -23.77 -7.65
N GLN A 172 -14.69 -23.43 -6.77
CA GLN A 172 -15.28 -24.40 -5.84
C GLN A 172 -16.03 -25.53 -6.57
N LEU A 173 -16.74 -25.20 -7.65
CA LEU A 173 -17.43 -26.22 -8.46
C LEU A 173 -16.42 -27.16 -9.13
N HIS A 174 -15.33 -26.61 -9.67
CA HIS A 174 -14.29 -27.37 -10.33
C HIS A 174 -13.60 -28.34 -9.36
N ILE A 175 -13.28 -27.89 -8.14
CA ILE A 175 -12.71 -28.77 -7.09
C ILE A 175 -13.67 -29.94 -6.83
N LYS A 176 -14.97 -29.67 -6.64
CA LYS A 176 -15.96 -30.73 -6.42
C LYS A 176 -16.07 -31.71 -7.60
N GLN A 177 -16.04 -31.20 -8.83
CA GLN A 177 -16.09 -32.04 -10.02
C GLN A 177 -14.85 -32.91 -10.15
N GLN A 178 -13.68 -32.38 -9.80
CA GLN A 178 -12.43 -33.12 -9.79
C GLN A 178 -12.47 -34.25 -8.76
N ASP A 179 -12.86 -33.96 -7.51
CA ASP A 179 -13.01 -34.96 -6.45
C ASP A 179 -13.99 -36.08 -6.86
N GLN A 180 -15.11 -35.71 -7.48
CA GLN A 180 -16.09 -36.68 -7.99
C GLN A 180 -15.52 -37.54 -9.13
N THR A 181 -14.78 -36.93 -10.04
CA THR A 181 -14.16 -37.65 -11.17
C THR A 181 -13.13 -38.65 -10.67
N ASP A 182 -12.30 -38.26 -9.69
CA ASP A 182 -11.31 -39.13 -9.09
C ASP A 182 -11.95 -40.29 -8.32
N ALA A 183 -12.99 -40.01 -7.54
CA ALA A 183 -13.75 -41.04 -6.82
C ALA A 183 -14.41 -42.05 -7.79
N GLN A 184 -15.03 -41.57 -8.88
CA GLN A 184 -15.63 -42.43 -9.90
C GLN A 184 -14.56 -43.26 -10.63
N SER A 185 -13.42 -42.65 -10.96
CA SER A 185 -12.30 -43.34 -11.59
C SER A 185 -11.76 -44.47 -10.72
N LEU A 186 -11.64 -44.25 -9.41
CA LEU A 186 -11.26 -45.29 -8.44
C LEU A 186 -12.29 -46.42 -8.37
N GLU A 187 -13.58 -46.09 -8.32
CA GLU A 187 -14.63 -47.10 -8.26
C GLU A 187 -14.67 -47.95 -9.53
N VAL A 188 -14.52 -47.34 -10.70
CA VAL A 188 -14.43 -48.07 -11.97
C VAL A 188 -13.23 -49.01 -11.99
N LYS A 189 -12.06 -48.55 -11.53
CA LYS A 189 -10.87 -49.41 -11.42
C LYS A 189 -11.10 -50.60 -10.49
N ARG A 190 -11.70 -50.34 -9.31
CA ARG A 190 -12.06 -51.38 -8.35
C ARG A 190 -13.00 -52.42 -8.97
N LEU A 191 -14.00 -51.96 -9.71
CA LEU A 191 -14.96 -52.84 -10.39
C LEU A 191 -14.28 -53.70 -11.47
N PHE A 192 -13.34 -53.13 -12.23
CA PHE A 192 -12.54 -53.88 -13.19
C PHE A 192 -11.66 -54.94 -12.51
N GLU A 193 -11.05 -54.62 -11.36
CA GLU A 193 -10.26 -55.59 -10.59
C GLU A 193 -11.12 -56.75 -10.09
N GLU A 194 -12.32 -56.47 -9.58
CA GLU A 194 -13.26 -57.50 -9.14
C GLU A 194 -13.76 -58.37 -10.29
N TYR A 195 -14.10 -57.77 -11.42
CA TYR A 195 -14.49 -58.48 -12.63
C TYR A 195 -13.37 -59.39 -13.11
N ASN A 196 -12.14 -58.88 -13.21
CA ASN A 196 -10.97 -59.67 -13.62
C ASN A 196 -10.72 -60.84 -12.68
N LYS A 197 -10.88 -60.63 -11.36
CA LYS A 197 -10.75 -61.69 -10.36
C LYS A 197 -11.84 -62.76 -10.52
N MET A 198 -13.09 -62.34 -10.74
CA MET A 198 -14.20 -63.27 -10.97
C MET A 198 -13.98 -64.10 -12.23
N MET A 199 -13.60 -63.45 -13.34
CA MET A 199 -13.31 -64.12 -14.60
C MET A 199 -12.15 -65.12 -14.48
N PHE A 200 -11.09 -64.76 -13.76
CA PHE A 200 -9.98 -65.67 -13.49
C PHE A 200 -10.42 -66.92 -12.71
N LEU A 201 -11.24 -66.75 -11.67
CA LEU A 201 -11.78 -67.86 -10.89
C LEU A 201 -12.72 -68.75 -11.72
N LEU A 202 -13.57 -68.16 -12.54
CA LEU A 202 -14.44 -68.90 -13.47
C LEU A 202 -13.61 -69.73 -14.46
N SER A 203 -12.59 -69.14 -15.10
CA SER A 203 -11.70 -69.87 -16.00
C SER A 203 -11.03 -71.05 -15.30
N LYS A 204 -10.53 -70.86 -14.07
CA LYS A 204 -9.95 -71.95 -13.27
C LYS A 204 -10.97 -73.04 -12.96
N GLN A 205 -12.21 -72.65 -12.63
CA GLN A 205 -13.28 -73.60 -12.32
C GLN A 205 -13.67 -74.45 -13.53
N PHE A 206 -13.73 -73.85 -14.72
CA PHE A 206 -13.96 -74.58 -15.97
C PHE A 206 -12.84 -75.58 -16.24
N THR A 207 -11.58 -75.19 -16.13
CA THR A 207 -10.45 -76.13 -16.29
C THR A 207 -10.50 -77.28 -15.28
N GLN A 208 -10.88 -77.00 -14.02
CA GLN A 208 -11.04 -78.04 -13.00
C GLN A 208 -12.18 -79.00 -13.32
N TRP A 209 -13.31 -78.50 -13.81
CA TRP A 209 -14.43 -79.33 -14.23
C TRP A 209 -14.07 -80.19 -15.44
N ASP A 210 -13.39 -79.64 -16.45
CA ASP A 210 -12.91 -80.38 -17.62
C ASP A 210 -11.96 -81.51 -17.21
N GLU A 211 -11.00 -81.23 -16.32
CA GLU A 211 -10.06 -82.23 -15.82
C GLU A 211 -10.78 -83.34 -15.02
N THR A 212 -11.81 -82.97 -14.25
CA THR A 212 -12.61 -83.94 -13.47
C THR A 212 -13.46 -84.81 -14.40
N LEU A 213 -14.08 -84.22 -15.42
CA LEU A 213 -14.83 -84.94 -16.46
C LEU A 213 -13.93 -85.91 -17.20
N ARG A 214 -12.75 -85.47 -17.64
CA ARG A 214 -11.77 -86.31 -18.35
C ARG A 214 -11.37 -87.55 -17.54
N LYS A 215 -11.08 -87.38 -16.24
CA LYS A 215 -10.77 -88.51 -15.33
C LYS A 215 -11.94 -89.49 -15.21
N LEU A 216 -13.16 -88.98 -15.13
CA LEU A 216 -14.37 -89.83 -15.06
C LEU A 216 -14.60 -90.58 -16.38
N GLU A 217 -14.40 -89.94 -17.52
CA GLU A 217 -14.50 -90.54 -18.85
C GLU A 217 -13.47 -91.66 -19.04
N GLU A 218 -12.21 -91.41 -18.67
CA GLU A 218 -11.12 -92.39 -18.68
C GLU A 218 -11.45 -93.58 -17.77
N SER A 219 -11.99 -93.35 -16.56
CA SER A 219 -12.38 -94.41 -15.63
C SER A 219 -13.54 -95.28 -16.15
N LYS A 220 -14.41 -94.72 -17.00
CA LYS A 220 -15.55 -95.42 -17.61
C LYS A 220 -15.21 -96.02 -18.98
N GLY A 221 -13.99 -95.87 -19.47
CA GLY A 221 -13.54 -96.41 -20.76
C GLY A 221 -14.18 -95.74 -21.98
N ILE A 222 -14.82 -94.58 -21.80
CA ILE A 222 -15.44 -93.81 -22.89
C ILE A 222 -14.36 -92.84 -23.38
N ARG A 223 -13.75 -93.14 -24.53
CA ARG A 223 -12.79 -92.21 -25.14
C ARG A 223 -13.54 -91.00 -25.73
N PRO A 224 -13.01 -89.77 -25.60
CA PRO A 224 -13.59 -88.60 -26.25
C PRO A 224 -13.42 -88.70 -27.77
N VAL A 225 -14.47 -88.31 -28.51
CA VAL A 225 -14.43 -88.02 -29.95
C VAL A 225 -13.77 -86.65 -30.09
N GLU A 226 -12.75 -86.57 -30.95
CA GLU A 226 -12.04 -85.32 -31.33
C GLU A 226 -12.98 -84.21 -31.80
#